data_AF-J3IQS8-F1
#
_entry.id   AF-J3IQS8-F1
#
_cell.length_a   1.000
_cell.length_b   1.000
_cell.length_c   1.000
_cell.angle_alpha   90.00
_cell.angle_beta   90.00
_cell.angle_gamma   90.00
#
_symmetry.space_group_name_H-M   'P 1'
#
loop_
_entity.id
_entity.type
_entity.pdbx_description
1 polymer ?
#
loop_
_entity_poly.entity_id
_entity_poly.type
_entity_poly.pdbx_seq_one_letter_code
_entity_poly.pdbx_strand_id
1 'polypeptide(L)' 'MNEQAISLLQQILDQQQKQTNLLEQIATQNLALIEALADGDGPDPDAPPSTYLDGTPCR' A
#
# COMPACT_ATOMS: atom_id res chain seq x y z
N MET A 1 -6.11 41.68 -10.60
CA MET A 1 -7.00 40.50 -10.59
C MET A 1 -6.37 39.27 -11.23
N ASN A 2 -5.68 39.38 -12.38
CA ASN A 2 -5.07 38.22 -13.04
C ASN A 2 -3.87 37.62 -12.28
N GLU A 3 -3.03 38.47 -11.66
CA GLU A 3 -1.85 38.01 -10.90
C GLU A 3 -2.20 37.21 -9.65
N GLN A 4 -3.29 37.57 -8.96
CA GLN A 4 -3.78 36.81 -7.80
C GLN A 4 -4.30 35.43 -8.22
N ALA A 5 -4.98 35.35 -9.37
CA ALA A 5 -5.43 34.08 -9.93
C ALA A 5 -4.25 33.18 -10.33
N ILE A 6 -3.21 33.75 -10.96
CA ILE A 6 -1.99 33.03 -11.33
C ILE A 6 -1.28 32.51 -10.06
N SER A 7 -1.14 33.34 -9.03
CA SER A 7 -0.53 32.95 -7.76
C SER A 7 -1.29 31.80 -7.08
N LEU A 8 -2.63 31.87 -7.08
CA LEU A 8 -3.47 30.80 -6.51
C LEU A 8 -3.33 29.49 -7.32
N LEU A 9 -3.31 29.57 -8.65
CA LEU A 9 -3.11 28.41 -9.51
C LEU A 9 -1.75 27.75 -9.28
N GLN A 10 -0.69 28.55 -9.09
CA GLN A 10 0.64 28.03 -8.74
C GLN A 10 0.62 27.31 -7.38
N GLN A 11 -0.02 27.89 -6.36
CA GLN A 11 -0.14 27.24 -5.05
C GLN A 11 -0.91 25.92 -5.12
N ILE A 12 -1.98 25.87 -5.93
CA ILE A 12 -2.74 24.63 -6.16
C ILE A 12 -1.87 23.59 -6.86
N LEU A 13 -1.12 23.99 -7.90
CA LEU A 13 -0.24 23.08 -8.62
C LEU A 13 0.85 22.51 -7.72
N ASP A 14 1.50 23.35 -6.90
CA ASP A 14 2.50 22.92 -5.93
C ASP A 14 1.92 21.93 -4.91
N GLN A 15 0.69 22.18 -4.45
CA GLN A 15 0.01 21.29 -3.52
C GLN A 15 -0.38 19.96 -4.19
N GLN A 16 -0.83 19.99 -5.44
CA GLN A 16 -1.12 18.79 -6.23
C GLN A 16 0.15 17.95 -6.43
N GLN A 17 1.28 18.58 -6.78
CA GLN A 17 2.55 17.87 -6.94
C GLN A 17 2.98 17.20 -5.63
N LYS A 18 2.84 17.88 -4.48
CA LYS A 18 3.13 17.30 -3.16
C LYS A 18 2.21 16.11 -2.85
N GLN A 19 0.92 16.22 -3.16
CA GLN A 19 -0.03 15.11 -2.96
C GLN A 19 0.31 13.91 -3.84
N THR A 20 0.62 14.12 -5.11
CA THR A 20 1.05 13.05 -6.03
C THR A 20 2.30 12.35 -5.52
N ASN A 21 3.32 13.11 -5.11
CA ASN A 21 4.56 12.54 -4.59
C ASN A 21 4.32 11.73 -3.30
N LEU A 22 3.40 12.17 -2.42
CA LEU A 22 3.02 11.40 -1.24
C LEU A 22 2.30 10.10 -1.59
N LEU A 23 1.42 10.11 -2.60
CA LEU A 23 0.75 8.90 -3.07
C LEU A 23 1.75 7.88 -3.64
N GLU A 24 2.73 8.33 -4.40
CA GLU A 24 3.81 7.48 -4.90
C GLU A 24 4.60 6.83 -3.75
N GLN A 25 4.98 7.61 -2.74
CA GLN A 25 5.68 7.09 -1.55
C GLN A 25 4.86 6.06 -0.78
N ILE A 26 3.55 6.30 -0.62
CA ILE A 26 2.64 5.33 0.02
C ILE A 26 2.58 4.04 -0.79
N ALA A 27 2.48 4.13 -2.12
CA ALA A 27 2.47 2.95 -2.97
C ALA A 27 3.77 2.13 -2.84
N THR A 28 4.93 2.79 -2.81
CA THR A 28 6.21 2.12 -2.56
C THR A 28 6.27 1.46 -1.20
N GLN A 29 5.81 2.14 -0.15
CA GLN A 29 5.80 1.57 1.21
C GLN A 29 4.84 0.38 1.32
N ASN A 30 3.66 0.45 0.70
CA ASN A 30 2.71 -0.66 0.67
C ASN A 30 3.29 -1.88 -0.05
N LEU A 31 4.03 -1.69 -1.14
CA LEU A 31 4.71 -2.78 -1.83
C LEU A 31 5.73 -3.47 -0.90
N ALA A 32 6.60 -2.69 -0.25
CA ALA A 32 7.59 -3.23 0.68
C ALA A 32 6.94 -3.94 1.89
N LEU A 33 5.80 -3.46 2.36
CA LEU A 33 5.03 -4.12 3.43
C LEU A 33 4.45 -5.46 2.95
N ILE A 34 3.91 -5.52 1.73
CA ILE A 34 3.39 -6.76 1.16
C ILE A 34 4.51 -7.79 1.01
N GLU A 35 5.68 -7.37 0.50
CA GLU A 35 6.87 -8.22 0.38
C GLU A 35 7.30 -8.75 1.76
N ALA A 36 7.41 -7.88 2.77
CA ALA A 36 7.78 -8.30 4.13
C ALA A 36 6.77 -9.26 4.76
N LEU A 37 5.46 -9.12 4.47
CA LEU A 37 4.43 -10.04 4.93
C LEU A 37 4.44 -11.37 4.18
N ALA A 38 4.85 -11.37 2.90
CA ALA A 38 4.99 -12.57 2.09
C ALA A 38 6.28 -13.35 2.41
N ASP A 39 7.35 -12.65 2.80
CA ASP A 39 8.62 -13.23 3.25
C ASP A 39 8.54 -13.83 4.67
N GLY A 40 7.47 -13.57 5.42
CA GLY A 40 7.17 -14.31 6.64
C GLY A 40 6.86 -15.76 6.28
N ASP A 41 7.73 -16.68 6.70
CA ASP A 41 7.68 -18.13 6.43
C ASP A 41 6.27 -18.61 6.07
N GLY A 42 6.09 -18.98 4.80
CA GLY A 42 4.88 -19.68 4.38
C GLY A 42 4.63 -20.90 5.28
N PRO A 43 3.40 -21.44 5.29
CA PRO A 43 3.13 -22.63 6.08
C PRO A 43 4.17 -23.70 5.75
N ASP A 44 4.85 -24.20 6.78
CA ASP A 44 5.82 -25.29 6.66
C ASP A 44 5.22 -26.38 5.74
N PRO A 45 5.87 -26.72 4.61
CA PRO A 45 5.31 -27.67 3.66
C PRO A 45 5.10 -29.06 4.26
N ASP A 46 5.78 -29.37 5.37
CA ASP A 46 5.63 -30.61 6.12
C ASP A 46 4.67 -30.48 7.32
N ALA A 47 4.12 -29.28 7.59
CA ALA A 47 3.16 -29.11 8.67
C ALA A 47 1.84 -29.84 8.36
N PRO A 48 1.26 -30.54 9.36
CA PRO A 48 -0.03 -31.19 9.18
C PRO A 48 -1.12 -30.15 8.92
N PRO A 49 -2.08 -30.43 8.01
CA PRO A 49 -3.18 -29.51 7.73
C PRO A 49 -4.02 -29.28 8.98
N SER A 50 -4.28 -28.00 9.31
CA SER A 50 -5.08 -27.59 10.46
C SER A 50 -6.58 -27.52 10.16
N THR A 51 -6.96 -27.50 8.88
CA THR A 51 -8.35 -27.45 8.42
C THR A 51 -8.58 -28.36 7.22
N TYR A 52 -9.77 -28.94 7.12
CA TYR A 52 -10.26 -29.60 5.91
C TYR A 52 -10.53 -28.57 4.79
N LEU A 53 -10.79 -29.05 3.57
CA LEU A 53 -11.05 -28.20 2.39
C LEU A 53 -12.32 -27.32 2.54
N ASP A 54 -13.23 -27.69 3.44
CA ASP A 54 -14.42 -26.91 3.78
C ASP A 54 -14.19 -25.89 4.91
N GLY A 55 -12.95 -25.77 5.41
CA GLY A 55 -12.56 -24.88 6.48
C GLY A 55 -12.84 -25.39 7.89
N THR A 56 -13.40 -26.60 8.05
CA THR A 56 -13.58 -27.19 9.39
C THR A 56 -12.24 -27.62 10.00
N PRO A 57 -12.03 -27.48 11.33
CA PRO A 57 -10.75 -27.81 11.95
C PRO A 57 -10.48 -29.32 11.94
N CYS A 58 -9.24 -29.70 11.65
CA CYS A 58 -8.74 -31.06 11.85
C CYS A 58 -8.64 -31.33 13.36
N ARG A 59 -9.30 -32.38 13.88
CA ARG A 59 -9.21 -32.80 15.28
C ARG A 59 -8.12 -33.84 15.50
#